data_AF-A0A7W3YC50-F1
#
_entry.id   AF-A0A7W3YC50-F1
#
_cell.length_a   1.000
_cell.length_b   1.000
_cell.length_c   1.000
_cell.angle_alpha   90.00
_cell.angle_beta   90.00
_cell.angle_gamma   90.00
#
_symmetry.space_group_name_H-M   'P 1'
#
loop_
_entity.id
_entity.type
_entity.pdbx_description
1 polymer ?
#
loop_
_entity_poly.entity_id
_entity_poly.type
_entity_poly.pdbx_seq_one_letter_code
_entity_poly.pdbx_strand_id
1 'polypeptide(L)'
;MPNNSGLQGFYGLRKDQQDAIRLMFPHDLTDEKIGKKIGRTTRTLRKWKNDPEFIKAQRQYNYIAAKDYVPESITTLHDVMQESKSDMARITAANSILKLSGMLSDNSTPELDRARIRKANADARVAEARAKALEDNGQDMELLLDKMLDTITKEDKHVTK
;
A
#
# COMPACT_ATOMS: atom_id res chain seq x y z
N MET A 1 -22.82 1.39 -0.17
CA MET A 1 -22.56 0.26 0.75
C MET A 1 -21.96 -0.87 -0.09
N PRO A 2 -20.90 -1.58 0.34
CA PRO A 2 -20.41 -2.72 -0.42
C PRO A 2 -21.52 -3.77 -0.48
N ASN A 3 -21.86 -4.23 -1.68
CA ASN A 3 -22.92 -5.22 -1.91
C ASN A 3 -22.69 -6.47 -1.04
N ASN A 4 -23.79 -7.02 -0.49
CA ASN A 4 -23.81 -8.27 0.28
C ASN A 4 -23.27 -9.49 -0.50
N SER A 5 -22.99 -9.36 -1.81
CA SER A 5 -22.24 -10.32 -2.61
C SER A 5 -20.76 -10.44 -2.18
N GLY A 6 -20.23 -9.48 -1.42
CA GLY A 6 -18.88 -9.51 -0.86
C GLY A 6 -18.66 -10.56 0.24
N LEU A 7 -19.72 -11.04 0.89
CA LEU A 7 -19.65 -12.10 1.90
C LEU A 7 -19.37 -13.48 1.27
N GLN A 8 -19.65 -13.70 -0.02
CA GLN A 8 -19.39 -14.98 -0.66
C GLN A 8 -17.89 -15.30 -0.81
N GLY A 9 -17.00 -14.30 -0.83
CA GLY A 9 -15.56 -14.56 -1.04
C GLY A 9 -14.93 -15.29 0.16
N PHE A 10 -14.97 -14.69 1.35
CA PHE A 10 -14.45 -15.34 2.56
C PHE A 10 -15.27 -16.56 2.99
N TYR A 11 -16.60 -16.43 3.07
CA TYR A 11 -17.46 -17.55 3.53
C TYR A 11 -17.59 -18.67 2.49
N GLY A 12 -17.20 -18.43 1.23
CA GLY A 12 -17.15 -19.45 0.17
C GLY A 12 -15.86 -20.27 0.14
N LEU A 13 -14.82 -19.87 0.88
CA LEU A 13 -13.60 -20.67 0.99
C LEU A 13 -13.81 -21.92 1.85
N ARG A 14 -12.91 -22.91 1.69
CA ARG A 14 -12.87 -24.08 2.55
C ARG A 14 -12.60 -23.66 4.00
N LYS A 15 -13.14 -24.41 4.97
CA LYS A 15 -13.06 -24.06 6.40
C LYS A 15 -11.62 -23.89 6.91
N ASP A 16 -10.68 -24.71 6.43
CA ASP A 16 -9.26 -24.59 6.77
C ASP A 16 -8.61 -23.32 6.19
N GLN A 17 -9.05 -22.85 5.03
CA GLN A 17 -8.62 -21.56 4.47
C GLN A 17 -9.22 -20.40 5.25
N GLN A 18 -10.49 -20.49 5.66
CA GLN A 18 -11.11 -19.48 6.53
C GLN A 18 -10.38 -19.39 7.88
N ASP A 19 -10.08 -20.53 8.51
CA ASP A 19 -9.38 -20.58 9.79
C ASP A 19 -7.94 -20.05 9.65
N ALA A 20 -7.26 -20.34 8.54
CA ALA A 20 -5.97 -19.74 8.24
C ALA A 20 -6.05 -18.21 8.17
N ILE A 21 -7.03 -17.66 7.46
CA ILE A 21 -7.22 -16.20 7.34
C ILE A 21 -7.51 -15.57 8.72
N ARG A 22 -8.36 -16.19 9.55
CA ARG A 22 -8.63 -15.73 10.93
C ARG A 22 -7.36 -15.68 11.77
N LEU A 23 -6.55 -16.75 11.71
CA LEU A 23 -5.29 -16.84 12.46
C LEU A 23 -4.19 -15.91 11.93
N MET A 24 -4.25 -15.53 10.65
CA MET A 24 -3.29 -14.60 10.06
C MET A 24 -3.59 -13.14 10.41
N PHE A 25 -4.84 -12.78 10.70
CA PHE A 25 -5.25 -11.40 10.99
C PHE A 25 -4.45 -10.71 12.11
N PRO A 26 -4.25 -11.31 13.30
CA PRO A 26 -3.47 -10.69 14.37
C PRO A 26 -1.95 -10.62 14.09
N HIS A 27 -1.43 -11.29 13.05
CA HIS A 27 -0.01 -11.36 12.69
C HIS A 27 0.95 -11.82 13.82
N ASP A 28 0.43 -12.52 14.82
CA ASP A 28 1.16 -13.00 16.01
C ASP A 28 1.72 -14.43 15.85
N LEU A 29 1.24 -15.17 14.85
CA LEU A 29 1.62 -16.55 14.59
C LEU A 29 2.48 -16.69 13.33
N THR A 30 3.52 -17.51 13.43
CA THR A 30 4.32 -17.92 12.27
C THR A 30 3.52 -18.88 11.37
N ASP A 31 3.86 -18.91 10.09
CA ASP A 31 3.23 -19.81 9.10
C ASP A 31 3.25 -21.28 9.52
N GLU A 32 4.27 -21.69 10.27
CA GLU A 32 4.39 -23.02 10.84
C GLU A 32 3.37 -23.29 11.94
N LYS A 33 3.20 -22.34 12.87
CA LYS A 33 2.19 -22.44 13.93
C LYS A 33 0.77 -22.40 13.35
N ILE A 34 0.54 -21.56 12.35
CA ILE A 34 -0.75 -21.47 11.64
C ILE A 34 -1.03 -22.80 10.94
N GLY A 35 -0.09 -23.31 10.16
CA GLY A 35 -0.19 -24.61 9.49
C GLY A 35 -0.53 -25.73 10.46
N LYS A 36 0.19 -25.83 11.59
CA LYS A 36 -0.08 -26.84 12.63
C LYS A 36 -1.50 -26.72 13.20
N LYS A 37 -1.98 -25.50 13.50
CA LYS A 37 -3.33 -25.26 14.03
C LYS A 37 -4.44 -25.67 13.06
N ILE A 38 -4.24 -25.46 11.76
CA ILE A 38 -5.23 -25.81 10.72
C ILE A 38 -5.01 -27.23 10.14
N GLY A 39 -4.06 -28.00 10.67
CA GLY A 39 -3.75 -29.34 10.18
C GLY A 39 -3.14 -29.37 8.75
N ARG A 40 -2.43 -28.32 8.35
CA ARG A 40 -1.80 -28.18 7.01
C ARG A 40 -0.31 -27.90 7.10
N THR A 41 0.39 -28.17 6.00
CA THR A 41 1.81 -27.84 5.89
C THR A 41 2.03 -26.35 5.65
N THR A 42 3.19 -25.84 6.05
CA THR A 42 3.66 -24.49 5.71
C THR A 42 3.65 -24.24 4.21
N ARG A 43 4.01 -25.25 3.41
CA ARG A 43 3.98 -25.18 1.94
C ARG A 43 2.58 -24.90 1.40
N THR A 44 1.56 -25.57 1.95
CA THR A 44 0.16 -25.34 1.57
C THR A 44 -0.27 -23.91 1.90
N LEU A 45 0.07 -23.42 3.09
CA LEU A 45 -0.24 -22.05 3.49
C LEU A 45 0.46 -21.02 2.57
N ARG A 46 1.74 -21.22 2.24
CA ARG A 46 2.46 -20.38 1.27
C ARG A 46 1.81 -20.38 -0.11
N LYS A 47 1.31 -21.53 -0.59
CA LYS A 47 0.57 -21.61 -1.85
C LYS A 47 -0.70 -20.73 -1.79
N TRP A 48 -1.47 -20.83 -0.72
CA TRP A 48 -2.68 -20.02 -0.55
C TRP A 48 -2.39 -18.52 -0.46
N LYS A 49 -1.30 -18.11 0.18
CA LYS A 49 -0.89 -16.70 0.21
C LYS A 49 -0.61 -16.09 -1.16
N ASN A 50 -0.36 -16.92 -2.17
CA ASN A 50 -0.17 -16.50 -3.55
C ASN A 50 -1.42 -16.73 -4.42
N ASP A 51 -2.50 -17.26 -3.86
CA ASP A 51 -3.74 -17.54 -4.57
C ASP A 51 -4.64 -16.28 -4.60
N PRO A 52 -5.03 -15.77 -5.79
CA PRO A 52 -5.85 -14.57 -5.91
C PRO A 52 -7.18 -14.63 -5.14
N GLU A 53 -7.85 -15.78 -5.09
CA GLU A 53 -9.12 -15.93 -4.38
C GLU A 53 -8.91 -15.84 -2.87
N PHE A 54 -7.86 -16.49 -2.37
CA PHE A 54 -7.49 -16.46 -0.96
C PHE A 54 -7.08 -15.04 -0.52
N ILE A 55 -6.28 -14.34 -1.32
CA ILE A 55 -5.89 -12.94 -1.06
C ILE A 55 -7.14 -12.04 -1.02
N LYS A 56 -8.07 -12.21 -1.96
CA LYS A 56 -9.31 -11.43 -2.00
C LYS A 56 -10.16 -11.68 -0.75
N ALA A 57 -10.32 -12.95 -0.37
CA ALA A 57 -11.03 -13.33 0.85
C ALA A 57 -10.35 -12.80 2.12
N GLN A 58 -9.02 -12.84 2.18
CA GLN A 58 -8.25 -12.29 3.29
C GLN A 58 -8.49 -10.78 3.41
N ARG A 59 -8.41 -10.02 2.32
CA ARG A 59 -8.70 -8.58 2.33
C ARG A 59 -10.12 -8.28 2.81
N GLN A 60 -11.10 -9.08 2.37
CA GLN A 60 -12.49 -8.95 2.81
C GLN A 60 -12.64 -9.22 4.32
N TYR A 61 -12.04 -10.31 4.81
CA TYR A 61 -12.06 -10.62 6.24
C TYR A 61 -11.38 -9.51 7.05
N ASN A 62 -10.21 -9.04 6.64
CA ASN A 62 -9.48 -7.97 7.32
C ASN A 62 -10.33 -6.69 7.42
N TYR A 63 -11.07 -6.34 6.36
CA TYR A 63 -11.98 -5.19 6.38
C TYR A 63 -13.13 -5.35 7.38
N ILE A 64 -13.66 -6.57 7.55
CA ILE A 64 -14.72 -6.86 8.51
C ILE A 64 -14.16 -6.88 9.93
N ALA A 65 -13.11 -7.67 10.16
CA ALA A 65 -12.48 -7.83 11.46
C ALA A 65 -11.93 -6.49 12.00
N ALA A 66 -11.39 -5.62 11.14
CA ALA A 66 -10.95 -4.28 11.55
C ALA A 66 -12.08 -3.43 12.16
N LYS A 67 -13.35 -3.67 11.81
CA LYS A 67 -14.48 -2.94 12.40
C LYS A 67 -14.65 -3.24 13.88
N ASP A 68 -14.29 -4.45 14.31
CA ASP A 68 -14.40 -4.86 15.72
C ASP A 68 -13.40 -4.10 16.60
N TYR A 69 -12.30 -3.58 16.02
CA TYR A 69 -11.30 -2.76 16.70
C TYR A 69 -11.63 -1.27 16.71
N VAL A 70 -12.69 -0.83 16.02
CA VAL A 70 -13.06 0.59 15.96
C VAL A 70 -13.31 1.19 17.35
N PRO A 71 -14.07 0.55 18.26
CA PRO A 71 -14.28 1.10 19.60
C PRO A 71 -12.97 1.29 20.38
N GLU A 72 -12.11 0.28 20.39
CA GLU A 72 -10.79 0.34 21.07
C GLU A 72 -9.88 1.40 20.45
N SER A 73 -9.91 1.54 19.12
CA SER A 73 -9.15 2.57 18.40
C SER A 73 -9.61 3.98 18.78
N ILE A 74 -10.92 4.20 18.96
CA ILE A 74 -11.46 5.50 19.40
C ILE A 74 -11.02 5.80 20.84
N THR A 75 -11.07 4.82 21.74
CA THR A 75 -10.55 4.96 23.12
C THR A 75 -9.06 5.30 23.11
N THR A 76 -8.28 4.59 22.29
CA THR A 76 -6.83 4.87 22.15
C THR A 76 -6.57 6.29 21.67
N LEU A 77 -7.34 6.79 20.71
CA LEU A 77 -7.23 8.19 20.26
C LEU A 77 -7.58 9.18 21.37
N HIS A 78 -8.60 8.89 22.17
CA HIS A 78 -8.95 9.71 23.34
C HIS A 78 -7.81 9.75 24.36
N ASP A 79 -7.20 8.61 24.67
CA ASP A 79 -6.13 8.52 25.66
C ASP A 79 -4.86 9.21 25.17
N VAL A 80 -4.50 9.05 23.88
CA VAL A 80 -3.39 9.80 23.26
C VAL A 80 -3.64 11.32 23.33
N MET A 81 -4.89 11.75 23.12
CA MET A 81 -5.26 13.16 23.18
C MET A 81 -5.09 13.74 24.60
N GLN A 82 -5.42 12.97 25.64
CA GLN A 82 -5.34 13.42 27.05
C GLN A 82 -3.93 13.29 27.64
N GLU A 83 -3.27 12.17 27.40
CA GLU A 83 -2.11 11.74 28.20
C GLU A 83 -0.77 11.93 27.48
N SER A 84 -0.77 12.10 26.15
CA SER A 84 0.48 12.23 25.40
C SER A 84 1.24 13.49 25.77
N LYS A 85 2.55 13.34 25.99
CA LYS A 85 3.49 14.46 26.20
C LYS A 85 3.80 15.23 24.92
N SER A 86 3.43 14.70 23.75
CA SER A 86 3.67 15.33 22.45
C SER A 86 2.44 16.12 21.99
N ASP A 87 2.60 17.43 21.87
CA ASP A 87 1.56 18.33 21.35
C ASP A 87 1.07 17.88 19.97
N MET A 88 1.99 17.47 19.10
CA MET A 88 1.65 16.99 17.76
C MET A 88 0.80 15.72 17.80
N ALA A 89 1.10 14.79 18.71
CA ALA A 89 0.30 13.57 18.88
C ALA A 89 -1.12 13.90 19.40
N ARG A 90 -1.23 14.81 20.37
CA ARG A 90 -2.53 15.28 20.89
C ARG A 90 -3.38 15.93 19.80
N ILE A 91 -2.79 16.83 19.02
CA ILE A 91 -3.46 17.52 17.89
C ILE A 91 -3.90 16.51 16.83
N THR A 92 -3.04 15.54 16.50
CA THR A 92 -3.36 14.51 15.50
C THR A 92 -4.52 13.62 15.95
N ALA A 93 -4.54 13.23 17.23
CA ALA A 93 -5.62 12.45 17.82
C ALA A 93 -6.94 13.23 17.83
N ALA A 94 -6.92 14.49 18.28
CA ALA A 94 -8.08 15.39 18.26
C ALA A 94 -8.65 15.58 16.84
N ASN A 95 -7.79 15.84 15.85
CA ASN A 95 -8.19 15.95 14.45
C ASN A 95 -8.81 14.66 13.91
N SER A 96 -8.30 13.50 14.33
CA SER A 96 -8.86 12.21 13.90
C SER A 96 -10.24 11.98 14.49
N ILE A 97 -10.46 12.30 15.77
CA ILE A 97 -11.77 12.23 16.43
C ILE A 97 -12.76 13.18 15.75
N LEU A 98 -12.37 14.43 15.47
CA LEU A 98 -13.23 15.41 14.80
C LEU A 98 -13.57 15.02 13.36
N LYS A 99 -12.67 14.36 12.62
CA LYS A 99 -12.97 13.79 11.30
C LYS A 99 -13.98 12.66 11.41
N LEU A 100 -13.83 11.77 12.38
CA LEU A 100 -14.75 10.66 12.62
C LEU A 100 -16.14 11.14 13.06
N SER A 101 -16.23 12.23 13.81
CA SER A 101 -17.52 12.83 14.22
C SER A 101 -18.21 13.61 13.10
N GLY A 102 -17.56 13.76 11.93
CA GLY A 102 -18.06 14.58 10.82
C GLY A 102 -17.90 16.09 11.03
N MET A 103 -17.30 16.52 12.14
CA MET A 103 -17.05 17.95 12.44
C MET A 103 -15.94 18.55 11.58
N LEU A 104 -14.97 17.73 11.18
CA LEU A 104 -13.98 18.06 10.14
C LEU A 104 -14.36 17.39 8.83
N SER A 105 -15.66 17.35 8.46
CA SER A 105 -16.05 17.01 7.10
C SER A 105 -15.10 17.73 6.16
N ASP A 106 -14.26 16.97 5.42
CA ASP A 106 -13.70 17.50 4.19
C ASP A 106 -14.96 17.98 3.47
N ASN A 107 -15.12 19.29 3.27
CA ASN A 107 -16.24 19.83 2.52
C ASN A 107 -16.02 19.43 1.05
N SER A 108 -15.98 18.12 0.76
CA SER A 108 -15.92 17.53 -0.56
C SER A 108 -17.26 17.79 -1.21
N THR A 109 -17.39 18.99 -1.75
CA THR A 109 -18.32 19.18 -2.85
C THR A 109 -17.78 18.37 -4.03
N PRO A 110 -18.66 17.87 -4.92
CA PRO A 110 -18.23 17.20 -6.15
C PRO A 110 -17.23 18.04 -6.97
N GLU A 111 -17.23 19.35 -6.78
CA GLU A 111 -16.35 20.31 -7.44
C GLU A 111 -14.93 20.33 -6.85
N LEU A 112 -14.80 20.21 -5.52
CA LEU A 112 -13.53 20.10 -4.82
C LEU A 112 -12.82 18.76 -5.10
N ASP A 113 -13.56 17.66 -5.17
CA ASP A 113 -13.01 16.35 -5.56
C ASP A 113 -12.51 16.37 -7.01
N ARG A 114 -13.28 16.97 -7.92
CA ARG A 114 -12.85 17.18 -9.32
C ARG A 114 -11.61 18.06 -9.38
N ALA A 115 -11.50 19.10 -8.58
CA ALA A 115 -10.32 19.95 -8.52
C ALA A 115 -9.09 19.19 -8.01
N ARG A 116 -9.26 18.36 -6.98
CA ARG A 116 -8.19 17.53 -6.41
C ARG A 116 -7.70 16.48 -7.40
N ILE A 117 -8.62 15.84 -8.13
CA ILE A 117 -8.29 14.91 -9.22
C ILE A 117 -7.57 15.64 -10.36
N ARG A 118 -8.03 16.82 -10.78
CA ARG A 118 -7.36 17.63 -11.81
C ARG A 118 -5.94 18.02 -11.39
N LYS A 119 -5.74 18.41 -10.13
CA LYS A 119 -4.42 18.72 -9.58
C LYS A 119 -3.51 17.49 -9.58
N ALA A 120 -3.99 16.37 -9.06
CA ALA A 120 -3.22 15.12 -9.06
C ALA A 120 -2.83 14.67 -10.49
N ASN A 121 -3.74 14.82 -11.46
CA ASN A 121 -3.44 14.53 -12.86
C ASN A 121 -2.44 15.52 -13.48
N ALA A 122 -2.49 16.80 -13.12
CA ALA A 122 -1.51 17.79 -13.58
C ALA A 122 -0.13 17.52 -12.96
N ASP A 123 -0.08 17.22 -11.68
CA ASP A 123 1.16 16.87 -10.96
C ASP A 123 1.78 15.58 -11.55
N ALA A 124 0.96 14.58 -11.89
CA ALA A 124 1.39 13.38 -12.60
C ALA A 124 1.96 13.69 -13.98
N ARG A 125 1.30 14.54 -14.77
CA ARG A 125 1.80 14.97 -16.09
C ARG A 125 3.12 15.74 -15.99
N VAL A 126 3.29 16.58 -14.97
CA VAL A 126 4.55 17.29 -14.72
C VAL A 126 5.64 16.29 -14.33
N ALA A 127 5.33 15.28 -13.52
CA ALA A 127 6.28 14.23 -13.17
C ALA A 127 6.67 13.38 -14.39
N GLU A 128 5.73 13.00 -15.24
CA GLU A 128 5.97 12.28 -16.50
C GLU A 128 6.81 13.10 -17.48
N ALA A 129 6.50 14.39 -17.65
CA ALA A 129 7.28 15.27 -18.52
C ALA A 129 8.71 15.46 -18.00
N ARG A 130 8.89 15.58 -16.68
CA ARG A 130 10.21 15.62 -16.05
C ARG A 130 10.97 14.31 -16.22
N ALA A 131 10.31 13.16 -16.10
CA ALA A 131 10.92 11.86 -16.33
C ALA A 131 11.37 11.69 -17.79
N LYS A 132 10.50 12.04 -18.75
CA LYS A 132 10.82 11.96 -20.17
C LYS A 132 11.96 12.89 -20.59
N ALA A 133 11.98 14.12 -20.08
CA ALA A 133 13.11 15.03 -20.32
C ALA A 133 14.43 14.50 -19.73
N LEU A 134 14.37 13.68 -18.68
CA LEU A 134 15.55 13.04 -18.11
C LEU A 134 16.01 11.83 -18.94
N GLU A 135 15.07 11.05 -19.50
CA GLU A 135 15.36 9.95 -20.41
C GLU A 135 15.97 10.45 -21.74
N ASP A 136 15.36 11.46 -22.36
CA ASP A 136 15.83 12.03 -23.64
C ASP A 136 17.25 12.61 -23.49
N ASN A 137 17.52 13.34 -22.39
CA ASN A 137 18.87 13.87 -22.11
C ASN A 137 19.88 12.76 -21.74
N GLY A 138 19.43 11.66 -21.14
CA GLY A 138 20.29 10.51 -20.83
C GLY A 138 20.76 9.78 -22.08
N GLN A 139 19.86 9.56 -23.05
CA GLN A 139 20.18 8.91 -24.32
C GLN A 139 21.15 9.72 -25.18
N ASP A 140 20.97 11.04 -25.26
CA ASP A 140 21.88 11.93 -26.00
C ASP A 140 23.28 11.96 -25.36
N MET A 141 23.37 11.84 -24.03
CA MET A 141 24.65 11.78 -23.32
C MET A 141 25.36 10.42 -23.50
N GLU A 142 24.64 9.31 -23.53
CA GLU A 142 25.21 7.99 -23.84
C GLU A 142 25.79 7.95 -25.27
N LEU A 143 25.07 8.49 -26.26
CA LEU A 143 25.55 8.60 -27.64
C LEU A 143 26.81 9.48 -27.78
N LEU A 144 26.91 10.55 -26.98
CA LEU A 144 28.09 11.42 -26.95
C LEU A 144 29.29 10.73 -26.27
N LEU A 145 29.06 10.04 -25.15
CA LEU A 145 30.09 9.29 -24.44
C LEU A 145 30.63 8.14 -25.31
N ASP A 146 29.75 7.43 -26.03
CA ASP A 146 30.15 6.36 -26.94
C ASP A 146 31.02 6.90 -28.07
N LYS A 147 30.61 8.00 -28.72
CA LYS A 147 31.43 8.67 -29.75
C LYS A 147 32.79 9.16 -29.23
N MET A 148 32.85 9.69 -28.01
CA MET A 148 34.12 10.10 -27.40
C MET A 148 35.02 8.91 -27.12
N LEU A 149 34.47 7.81 -26.59
CA LEU A 149 35.20 6.57 -26.33
C LEU A 149 35.70 5.94 -27.64
N ASP A 150 34.89 5.97 -28.69
CA ASP A 150 35.24 5.49 -30.02
C ASP A 150 36.37 6.31 -30.67
N THR A 151 36.45 7.60 -30.34
CA THR A 151 37.52 8.49 -30.84
C THR A 151 38.82 8.24 -30.08
N ILE A 152 38.76 8.13 -28.76
CA ILE A 152 39.93 7.83 -27.91
C ILE A 152 40.52 6.45 -28.25
N THR A 153 39.67 5.44 -28.44
CA THR A 153 40.13 4.08 -28.80
C THR A 153 40.69 3.98 -30.23
N LYS A 154 40.30 4.89 -31.13
CA LYS A 154 40.92 5.03 -32.46
C LYS A 154 42.26 5.74 -32.40
N GLU A 155 42.39 6.75 -31.54
CA GLU A 155 43.66 7.47 -31.32
C GLU A 155 44.72 6.57 -30.66
N ASP A 156 44.36 5.71 -29.70
CA ASP A 156 45.31 4.78 -29.05
C ASP A 156 45.89 3.74 -30.03
N LYS A 157 45.14 3.33 -31.07
CA LYS A 157 45.64 2.38 -32.09
C LYS A 157 46.69 2.99 -33.04
N HIS A 158 46.87 4.31 -33.03
CA HIS A 158 47.87 4.98 -33.85
C HIS A 158 49.20 5.24 -33.10
N VAL A 159 49.28 4.94 -31.79
CA VAL A 159 50.48 5.24 -30.98
C VAL A 159 51.38 4.03 -30.73
N THR A 160 50.99 2.80 -31.13
CA THR A 160 51.83 1.59 -30.93
C THR A 160 52.43 1.04 -32.23
N LYS A 161 53.21 1.86 -32.95
CA LYS A 161 54.08 1.35 -34.03
C LYS A 161 55.47 1.96 -33.99
#